data_AF-A0A938V4N0-F1
#
_entry.id   AF-A0A938V4N0-F1
#
_cell.length_a   1.000
_cell.length_b   1.000
_cell.length_c   1.000
_cell.angle_alpha   90.00
_cell.angle_beta   90.00
_cell.angle_gamma   90.00
#
_symmetry.space_group_name_H-M   'P 1'
#
loop_
_entity.id
_entity.type
_entity.pdbx_description
1 polymer ?
#
loop_
_entity_poly.entity_id
_entity_poly.type
_entity_poly.pdbx_seq_one_letter_code
_entity_poly.pdbx_strand_id
1 'polypeptide(L)'
;MASRHGTLRDLLRIERRDRLPTFLLFLWFLLTIASYYVVRPVRSTLVLFSAGPEALPWVYMGTALATGLAVWVFAKFSRAKRTHLVGGTLAVLLASLVFWWWAAGMAVSAREAGSTAWDWTSPMFYIWVDVFSSLAVTVFWMVANDVFGSERAKHTFGVLAAAGPAGGFLGAWLAQSLARPVGPVDLVLVAAGLYALVLSVYLLLEKVTEGRSAVRPAFDVQRAADLRKLPEVLRAVARSRVLLFLVMVVF
;
A
#
# COMPACT_ATOMS: atom_id res chain seq x y z
N MET A 1 11.08 9.03 -46.19
CA MET A 1 10.04 8.34 -45.39
C MET A 1 10.61 7.09 -44.70
N ALA A 2 11.58 7.23 -43.78
CA ALA A 2 12.19 6.08 -43.09
C ALA A 2 12.71 6.48 -41.70
N SER A 3 11.86 6.50 -40.67
CA SER A 3 12.35 6.62 -39.26
C SER A 3 11.35 6.25 -38.15
N ARG A 4 10.26 5.52 -38.42
CA ARG A 4 9.24 5.21 -37.37
C ARG A 4 9.34 3.83 -36.71
N HIS A 5 10.30 2.99 -37.08
CA HIS A 5 10.43 1.63 -36.49
C HIS A 5 11.42 1.51 -35.32
N GLY A 6 12.15 2.57 -34.97
CA GLY A 6 13.09 2.56 -33.83
C GLY A 6 12.44 2.85 -32.47
N THR A 7 11.36 3.62 -32.43
CA THR A 7 10.86 4.24 -31.19
C THR A 7 10.19 3.25 -30.25
N LEU A 8 9.48 2.23 -30.77
CA LEU A 8 8.85 1.20 -29.93
C LEU A 8 9.87 0.23 -29.31
N ARG A 9 11.00 -0.02 -29.99
CA ARG A 9 12.06 -0.89 -29.48
C ARG A 9 12.92 -0.20 -28.42
N ASP A 10 13.14 1.11 -28.53
CA ASP A 10 13.81 1.88 -27.48
C ASP A 10 12.91 2.14 -26.26
N LEU A 11 11.59 2.27 -26.45
CA LEU A 11 10.64 2.37 -25.33
C LEU A 11 10.56 1.09 -24.48
N LEU A 12 10.86 -0.08 -25.07
CA LEU A 12 10.82 -1.41 -24.43
C LEU A 12 12.21 -2.00 -24.15
N ARG A 13 13.28 -1.20 -24.25
CA ARG A 13 14.64 -1.64 -23.91
C ARG A 13 14.83 -1.73 -22.40
N ILE A 14 14.10 -2.64 -21.77
CA ILE A 14 14.49 -3.21 -20.47
C ILE A 14 15.72 -4.05 -20.77
N GLU A 15 16.90 -3.59 -20.30
CA GLU A 15 18.14 -4.38 -20.34
C GLU A 15 17.82 -5.80 -19.84
N ARG A 16 18.34 -6.86 -20.48
CA ARG A 16 18.08 -8.25 -20.05
C ARG A 16 18.34 -8.45 -18.55
N ARG A 17 19.25 -7.66 -17.99
CA ARG A 17 19.66 -7.59 -16.58
C ARG A 17 18.60 -6.99 -15.63
N ASP A 18 17.63 -6.22 -16.13
CA ASP A 18 16.61 -5.52 -15.32
C ASP A 18 15.22 -6.14 -15.39
N ARG A 19 15.01 -7.14 -16.26
CA ARG A 19 13.71 -7.82 -16.42
C ARG A 19 13.24 -8.48 -15.13
N LEU A 20 14.15 -9.12 -14.39
CA LEU A 20 13.81 -9.83 -13.16
C LEU A 20 13.39 -8.87 -12.03
N PRO A 21 14.15 -7.80 -11.69
CA PRO A 21 13.67 -6.77 -10.76
C PRO A 21 12.34 -6.13 -11.15
N THR A 22 12.13 -5.84 -12.45
CA THR A 22 10.86 -5.29 -12.94
C THR A 22 9.70 -6.24 -12.73
N PHE A 23 9.89 -7.52 -13.03
CA PHE A 23 8.86 -8.54 -12.82
C PHE A 23 8.55 -8.75 -11.34
N LEU A 24 9.56 -8.79 -10.48
CA LEU A 24 9.38 -8.93 -9.03
C LEU A 24 8.64 -7.73 -8.43
N LEU A 25 8.98 -6.50 -8.84
CA LEU A 25 8.26 -5.31 -8.40
C LEU A 25 6.84 -5.25 -8.97
N PHE A 26 6.62 -5.69 -10.20
CA PHE A 26 5.28 -5.84 -10.77
C PHE A 26 4.45 -6.82 -9.96
N LEU A 27 5.00 -8.01 -9.64
CA LEU A 27 4.33 -9.03 -8.86
C LEU A 27 4.05 -8.56 -7.43
N TRP A 28 5.00 -7.89 -6.79
CA TRP A 28 4.79 -7.25 -5.49
C TRP A 28 3.60 -6.30 -5.56
N PHE A 29 3.61 -5.31 -6.48
CA PHE A 29 2.53 -4.33 -6.53
C PHE A 29 1.17 -4.98 -6.82
N LEU A 30 1.14 -5.95 -7.74
CA LEU A 30 -0.05 -6.73 -8.05
C LEU A 30 -0.62 -7.42 -6.81
N LEU A 31 0.23 -8.10 -6.04
CA LEU A 31 -0.18 -8.81 -4.82
C LEU A 31 -0.61 -7.86 -3.70
N THR A 32 0.08 -6.72 -3.53
CA THR A 32 -0.31 -5.68 -2.56
C THR A 32 -1.70 -5.13 -2.89
N ILE A 33 -1.95 -4.80 -4.16
CA ILE A 33 -3.26 -4.30 -4.58
C ILE A 33 -4.31 -5.39 -4.44
N ALA A 34 -4.01 -6.63 -4.84
CA ALA A 34 -4.94 -7.76 -4.66
C ALA A 34 -5.31 -7.95 -3.18
N SER A 35 -4.33 -7.94 -2.28
CA SER A 35 -4.54 -8.01 -0.82
C SER A 35 -5.47 -6.90 -0.32
N TYR A 36 -5.27 -5.66 -0.76
CA TYR A 36 -6.15 -4.55 -0.37
C TYR A 36 -7.58 -4.73 -0.89
N TYR A 37 -7.74 -5.11 -2.17
CA TYR A 37 -9.06 -5.31 -2.76
C TYR A 37 -9.82 -6.52 -2.19
N VAL A 38 -9.13 -7.51 -1.61
CA VAL A 38 -9.76 -8.59 -0.86
C VAL A 38 -10.37 -8.09 0.46
N VAL A 39 -9.69 -7.20 1.18
CA VAL A 39 -10.14 -6.69 2.49
C VAL A 39 -11.12 -5.53 2.36
N ARG A 40 -11.06 -4.78 1.26
CA ARG A 40 -11.88 -3.58 1.04
C ARG A 40 -13.40 -3.83 1.12
N PRO A 41 -13.98 -4.93 0.61
CA PRO A 41 -15.40 -5.21 0.81
C PRO A 41 -15.73 -5.47 2.29
N VAL A 42 -14.88 -6.25 2.98
CA VAL A 42 -15.07 -6.65 4.38
C VAL A 42 -15.15 -5.43 5.28
N ARG A 43 -14.22 -4.46 5.14
CA ARG A 43 -14.26 -3.24 5.96
C ARG A 43 -15.54 -2.43 5.72
N SER A 44 -15.99 -2.32 4.47
CA SER A 44 -17.16 -1.50 4.13
C SER A 44 -18.46 -2.11 4.63
N THR A 45 -18.57 -3.44 4.58
CA THR A 45 -19.73 -4.15 5.14
C THR A 45 -19.72 -4.07 6.66
N LEU A 46 -18.58 -4.25 7.32
CA LEU A 46 -18.50 -4.27 8.77
C LEU A 46 -18.97 -2.96 9.41
N VAL A 47 -18.48 -1.81 8.92
CA VAL A 47 -18.90 -0.50 9.44
C VAL A 47 -20.38 -0.23 9.17
N LEU A 48 -20.86 -0.60 7.98
CA LEU A 48 -22.26 -0.40 7.61
C LEU A 48 -23.21 -1.19 8.52
N PHE A 49 -22.86 -2.45 8.86
CA PHE A 49 -23.67 -3.30 9.73
C PHE A 49 -23.52 -3.00 11.22
N SER A 50 -22.37 -2.51 11.69
CA SER A 50 -22.13 -2.31 13.12
C SER A 50 -22.44 -0.91 13.63
N ALA A 51 -22.07 0.13 12.88
CA ALA A 51 -22.09 1.52 13.36
C ALA A 51 -23.08 2.41 12.59
N GLY A 52 -23.66 1.89 11.50
CA GLY A 52 -24.59 2.62 10.64
C GLY A 52 -23.91 3.74 9.82
N PRO A 53 -24.65 4.37 8.89
CA PRO A 53 -24.10 5.42 8.02
C PRO A 53 -23.59 6.66 8.77
N GLU A 54 -24.12 6.93 9.96
CA GLU A 54 -23.78 8.12 10.76
C GLU A 54 -22.36 8.10 11.34
N ALA A 55 -21.74 6.92 11.43
CA ALA A 55 -20.35 6.78 11.88
C ALA A 55 -19.32 7.04 10.78
N LEU A 56 -19.72 7.05 9.51
CA LEU A 56 -18.80 7.22 8.36
C LEU A 56 -17.97 8.52 8.44
N PRO A 57 -18.52 9.70 8.77
CA PRO A 57 -17.74 10.93 8.88
C PRO A 57 -16.64 10.85 9.96
N TRP A 58 -16.96 10.24 11.11
CA TRP A 58 -16.01 10.05 12.21
C TRP A 58 -14.89 9.08 11.83
N VAL A 59 -15.22 8.00 11.12
CA VAL A 59 -14.24 7.05 10.59
C VAL A 59 -13.31 7.75 9.60
N TYR A 60 -13.83 8.58 8.69
CA TYR A 60 -12.99 9.33 7.75
C TYR A 60 -12.04 10.33 8.43
N MET A 61 -12.52 11.05 9.45
CA MET A 61 -11.65 11.90 10.29
C MET A 61 -10.56 11.08 10.99
N GLY A 62 -10.93 9.92 11.53
CA GLY A 62 -9.99 8.98 12.13
C GLY A 62 -8.93 8.49 11.13
N THR A 63 -9.34 8.16 9.90
CA THR A 63 -8.43 7.76 8.82
C THR A 63 -7.41 8.84 8.49
N ALA A 64 -7.84 10.10 8.37
CA ALA A 64 -6.93 11.21 8.06
C ALA A 64 -5.85 11.37 9.14
N LEU A 65 -6.26 11.36 10.41
CA LEU A 65 -5.34 11.46 11.55
C LEU A 65 -4.40 10.26 11.64
N ALA A 66 -4.94 9.04 11.50
CA ALA A 66 -4.16 7.82 11.59
C ALA A 66 -3.15 7.69 10.44
N THR A 67 -3.52 8.09 9.22
CA THR A 67 -2.61 8.10 8.07
C THR A 67 -1.49 9.12 8.28
N GLY A 68 -1.81 10.32 8.76
CA GLY A 68 -0.81 11.33 9.11
C GLY A 68 0.17 10.84 10.19
N LEU A 69 -0.35 10.21 11.25
CA LEU A 69 0.46 9.64 12.31
C LEU A 69 1.34 8.49 11.80
N ALA A 70 0.80 7.60 10.97
CA ALA A 70 1.54 6.49 10.38
C ALA A 70 2.70 6.98 9.51
N VAL A 71 2.47 7.99 8.67
CA VAL A 71 3.53 8.64 7.88
C VAL A 71 4.58 9.28 8.77
N TRP A 72 4.17 9.98 9.83
CA TRP A 72 5.10 10.58 10.79
C TRP A 72 5.95 9.55 11.54
N VAL A 73 5.33 8.46 12.00
CA VAL A 73 6.02 7.33 12.65
C VAL A 73 7.02 6.72 11.68
N PHE A 74 6.61 6.42 10.45
CA PHE A 74 7.47 5.88 9.41
C PHE A 74 8.67 6.81 9.12
N ALA A 75 8.45 8.12 9.08
CA ALA A 75 9.52 9.11 8.91
C ALA A 75 10.49 9.18 10.10
N LYS A 76 10.04 8.88 11.33
CA LYS A 76 10.91 8.84 12.52
C LYS A 76 11.87 7.64 12.50
N PHE A 77 11.43 6.51 11.94
CA PHE A 77 12.22 5.28 11.86
C PHE A 77 13.14 5.19 10.63
N SER A 78 13.14 6.19 9.75
CA SER A 78 13.98 6.24 8.54
C SER A 78 15.49 6.19 8.78
N ARG A 79 15.94 6.37 10.03
CA ARG A 79 17.36 6.25 10.44
C ARG A 79 17.86 4.80 10.48
N ALA A 80 16.96 3.81 10.45
CA ALA A 80 17.32 2.40 10.41
C ALA A 80 17.87 2.00 9.03
N LYS A 81 18.70 0.94 8.99
CA LYS A 81 19.15 0.36 7.71
C LYS A 81 17.92 0.01 6.86
N ARG A 82 17.88 0.50 5.62
CA ARG A 82 16.79 0.36 4.64
C ARG A 82 16.16 -1.03 4.61
N THR A 83 16.98 -2.06 4.63
CA THR A 83 16.57 -3.47 4.55
C THR A 83 15.74 -3.88 5.77
N HIS A 84 16.17 -3.50 6.96
CA HIS A 84 15.42 -3.74 8.20
C HIS A 84 14.15 -2.88 8.28
N LEU A 85 14.18 -1.65 7.75
CA LEU A 85 13.01 -0.76 7.76
C LEU A 85 11.90 -1.29 6.85
N VAL A 86 12.24 -1.65 5.60
CA VAL A 86 11.27 -2.16 4.62
C VAL A 86 10.79 -3.54 5.04
N GLY A 87 11.70 -4.49 5.31
CA GLY A 87 11.34 -5.84 5.75
C GLY A 87 10.53 -5.82 7.05
N GLY A 88 10.93 -5.00 8.02
CA GLY A 88 10.20 -4.81 9.28
C GLY A 88 8.81 -4.22 9.06
N THR A 89 8.67 -3.22 8.19
CA THR A 89 7.35 -2.63 7.87
C THR A 89 6.44 -3.65 7.22
N LEU A 90 6.95 -4.42 6.24
CA LEU A 90 6.17 -5.49 5.60
C LEU A 90 5.77 -6.58 6.60
N ALA A 91 6.67 -6.97 7.50
CA ALA A 91 6.38 -7.94 8.55
C ALA A 91 5.33 -7.42 9.55
N VAL A 92 5.39 -6.13 9.94
CA VAL A 92 4.38 -5.50 10.81
C VAL A 92 3.03 -5.41 10.11
N LEU A 93 2.99 -5.07 8.82
CA LEU A 93 1.75 -5.03 8.03
C LEU A 93 1.14 -6.44 7.88
N LEU A 94 1.97 -7.47 7.70
CA LEU A 94 1.53 -8.87 7.71
C LEU A 94 1.00 -9.29 9.08
N ALA A 95 1.76 -9.02 10.15
CA ALA A 95 1.36 -9.37 11.52
C ALA A 95 0.07 -8.67 11.93
N SER A 96 -0.13 -7.43 11.49
CA SER A 96 -1.36 -6.70 11.77
C SER A 96 -2.57 -7.25 11.00
N LEU A 97 -2.41 -7.78 9.78
CA LEU A 97 -3.49 -8.53 9.11
C LEU A 97 -3.91 -9.76 9.93
N VAL A 98 -2.94 -10.53 10.44
CA VAL A 98 -3.20 -11.71 11.29
C VAL A 98 -3.88 -11.31 12.61
N PHE A 99 -3.43 -10.21 13.22
CA PHE A 99 -4.06 -9.65 14.42
C PHE A 99 -5.52 -9.28 14.16
N TRP A 100 -5.82 -8.62 13.04
CA TRP A 100 -7.19 -8.24 12.71
C TRP A 100 -8.09 -9.42 12.39
N TRP A 101 -7.56 -10.47 11.76
CA TRP A 101 -8.28 -11.73 11.60
C TRP A 101 -8.66 -12.33 12.96
N TRP A 102 -7.70 -12.41 13.89
CA TRP A 102 -7.94 -12.90 15.25
C TRP A 102 -8.94 -12.02 16.02
N ALA A 103 -8.79 -10.70 15.96
CA ALA A 103 -9.70 -9.74 16.61
C ALA A 103 -11.12 -9.81 16.03
N ALA A 104 -11.26 -10.00 14.71
CA ALA A 104 -12.56 -10.19 14.07
C ALA A 104 -13.22 -11.50 14.52
N GLY A 105 -12.46 -12.59 14.68
CA GLY A 105 -12.97 -13.84 15.25
C GLY A 105 -13.47 -13.67 16.68
N MET A 106 -12.73 -12.93 17.52
CA MET A 106 -13.16 -12.60 18.89
C MET A 106 -14.40 -11.70 18.94
N ALA A 107 -14.52 -10.76 17.99
CA ALA A 107 -15.69 -9.90 17.90
C ALA A 107 -16.96 -10.68 17.54
N VAL A 108 -16.85 -11.67 16.64
CA VAL A 108 -17.98 -12.55 16.27
C VAL A 108 -18.40 -13.41 17.47
N SER A 109 -17.46 -14.06 18.15
CA SER A 109 -17.79 -14.90 19.31
C SER A 109 -18.37 -14.10 20.48
N ALA A 110 -17.88 -12.89 20.72
CA ALA A 110 -18.43 -12.00 21.75
C ALA A 110 -19.88 -11.56 21.43
N ARG A 111 -20.19 -11.31 20.15
CA ARG A 111 -21.55 -10.98 19.72
C ARG A 111 -22.52 -12.15 19.88
N GLU A 112 -22.09 -13.37 19.57
CA GLU A 112 -22.88 -14.58 19.82
C GLU A 112 -23.16 -14.78 21.31
N ALA A 113 -22.22 -14.38 22.18
CA ALA A 113 -22.40 -14.36 23.64
C ALA A 113 -23.21 -13.17 24.17
N GLY A 114 -23.76 -12.32 23.30
CA GLY A 114 -24.56 -11.13 23.68
C GLY A 114 -23.74 -9.96 24.24
N SER A 115 -22.42 -9.96 24.07
CA SER A 115 -21.52 -8.90 24.54
C SER A 115 -21.23 -7.89 23.44
N THR A 116 -21.28 -6.61 23.80
CA THR A 116 -20.92 -5.46 22.94
C THR A 116 -19.46 -5.02 23.10
N ALA A 117 -18.65 -5.77 23.86
CA ALA A 117 -17.28 -5.39 24.21
C ALA A 117 -16.34 -5.16 23.01
N TRP A 118 -16.70 -5.65 21.82
CA TRP A 118 -15.89 -5.60 20.59
C TRP A 118 -16.52 -4.75 19.47
N ASP A 119 -17.53 -3.92 19.76
CA ASP A 119 -18.17 -3.10 18.71
C ASP A 119 -17.25 -2.03 18.10
N TRP A 120 -16.19 -1.64 18.80
CA TRP A 120 -15.15 -0.71 18.31
C TRP A 120 -14.22 -1.35 17.26
N THR A 121 -14.21 -2.68 17.11
CA THR A 121 -13.33 -3.40 16.19
C THR A 121 -13.62 -3.03 14.73
N SER A 122 -14.89 -2.86 14.35
CA SER A 122 -15.29 -2.49 12.99
C SER A 122 -14.77 -1.12 12.51
N PRO A 123 -15.00 0.01 13.23
CA PRO A 123 -14.49 1.31 12.81
C PRO A 123 -12.96 1.39 12.87
N MET A 124 -12.31 0.77 13.87
CA MET A 124 -10.85 0.74 13.92
C MET A 124 -10.24 -0.11 12.80
N PHE A 125 -10.87 -1.22 12.43
CA PHE A 125 -10.44 -2.02 11.28
C PHE A 125 -10.50 -1.21 9.99
N TYR A 126 -11.58 -0.44 9.79
CA TYR A 126 -11.71 0.42 8.61
C TYR A 126 -10.55 1.40 8.49
N ILE A 127 -10.28 2.15 9.55
CA ILE A 127 -9.17 3.11 9.63
C ILE A 127 -7.85 2.40 9.36
N TRP A 128 -7.65 1.24 9.98
CA TRP A 128 -6.44 0.46 9.81
C TRP A 128 -6.24 -0.02 8.36
N VAL A 129 -7.29 -0.46 7.65
CA VAL A 129 -7.15 -0.90 6.24
C VAL A 129 -6.72 0.27 5.34
N ASP A 130 -7.22 1.48 5.59
CA ASP A 130 -6.77 2.67 4.86
C ASP A 130 -5.29 2.98 5.14
N VAL A 131 -4.86 2.91 6.40
CA VAL A 131 -3.45 3.09 6.78
C VAL A 131 -2.57 2.00 6.15
N PHE A 132 -2.99 0.74 6.21
CA PHE A 132 -2.32 -0.40 5.59
C PHE A 132 -2.11 -0.15 4.09
N SER A 133 -3.17 0.24 3.38
CA SER A 133 -3.09 0.48 1.93
C SER A 133 -2.12 1.61 1.59
N SER A 134 -2.15 2.70 2.37
CA SER A 134 -1.30 3.88 2.15
C SER A 134 0.18 3.58 2.44
N LEU A 135 0.45 2.87 3.54
CA LEU A 135 1.81 2.46 3.91
C LEU A 135 2.37 1.44 2.91
N ALA A 136 1.61 0.42 2.52
CA ALA A 136 2.05 -0.59 1.59
C ALA A 136 2.43 0.01 0.21
N VAL A 137 1.63 0.96 -0.28
CA VAL A 137 1.90 1.69 -1.52
C VAL A 137 3.13 2.59 -1.38
N THR A 138 3.28 3.27 -0.24
CA THR A 138 4.45 4.14 0.02
C THR A 138 5.75 3.36 0.06
N VAL A 139 5.78 2.24 0.78
CA VAL A 139 6.95 1.35 0.87
C VAL A 139 7.29 0.78 -0.50
N PHE A 140 6.28 0.38 -1.28
CA PHE A 140 6.48 -0.08 -2.65
C PHE A 140 7.18 0.98 -3.52
N TRP A 141 6.64 2.20 -3.57
CA TRP A 141 7.20 3.27 -4.40
C TRP A 141 8.60 3.69 -3.94
N MET A 142 8.86 3.66 -2.63
CA MET A 142 10.21 3.87 -2.10
C MET A 142 11.19 2.84 -2.70
N VAL A 143 10.87 1.54 -2.61
CA VAL A 143 11.77 0.50 -3.15
C VAL A 143 11.86 0.57 -4.67
N ALA A 144 10.77 0.82 -5.38
CA ALA A 144 10.77 0.93 -6.84
C ALA A 144 11.67 2.09 -7.33
N ASN A 145 11.60 3.25 -6.65
CA ASN A 145 12.47 4.39 -6.95
C ASN A 145 13.94 4.07 -6.71
N ASP A 146 14.25 3.39 -5.61
CA ASP A 146 15.62 3.00 -5.29
C ASP A 146 16.20 1.99 -6.29
N VAL A 147 15.38 1.05 -6.80
CA VAL A 147 15.83 -0.01 -7.73
C VAL A 147 16.08 0.54 -9.14
N PHE A 148 15.22 1.42 -9.65
CA PHE A 148 15.32 1.91 -11.04
C PHE A 148 16.01 3.26 -11.20
N GLY A 149 16.11 4.06 -10.13
CA GLY A 149 16.60 5.43 -10.23
C GLY A 149 15.69 6.32 -11.09
N SER A 150 15.96 7.63 -11.11
CA SER A 150 15.13 8.63 -11.81
C SER A 150 15.15 8.49 -13.34
N GLU A 151 16.22 7.95 -13.91
CA GLU A 151 16.42 7.88 -15.37
C GLU A 151 15.63 6.72 -16.02
N ARG A 152 15.58 5.54 -15.37
CA ARG A 152 14.87 4.35 -15.89
C ARG A 152 13.39 4.28 -15.48
N ALA A 153 12.95 5.19 -14.59
CA ALA A 153 11.57 5.26 -14.12
C ALA A 153 10.56 5.43 -15.25
N LYS A 154 10.90 6.23 -16.28
CA LYS A 154 9.99 6.55 -17.41
C LYS A 154 9.49 5.32 -18.18
N HIS A 155 10.30 4.27 -18.30
CA HIS A 155 9.96 3.07 -19.06
C HIS A 155 9.40 1.95 -18.19
N THR A 156 9.85 1.88 -16.93
CA THR A 156 9.50 0.78 -16.03
C THR A 156 8.21 1.05 -15.26
N PHE A 157 7.94 2.32 -14.94
CA PHE A 157 6.76 2.68 -14.14
C PHE A 157 5.46 2.50 -14.93
N GLY A 158 5.50 2.58 -16.27
CA GLY A 158 4.35 2.24 -17.11
C GLY A 158 3.95 0.76 -16.97
N VAL A 159 4.93 -0.14 -16.95
CA VAL A 159 4.70 -1.58 -16.72
C VAL A 159 4.21 -1.82 -15.29
N LEU A 160 4.83 -1.20 -14.29
CA LEU A 160 4.41 -1.31 -12.89
C LEU A 160 2.99 -0.75 -12.66
N ALA A 161 2.61 0.32 -13.35
CA ALA A 161 1.26 0.89 -13.25
C ALA A 161 0.18 -0.11 -13.73
N ALA A 162 0.49 -0.97 -14.71
CA ALA A 162 -0.43 -2.00 -15.18
C ALA A 162 -0.73 -3.08 -14.12
N ALA A 163 0.15 -3.27 -13.11
CA ALA A 163 -0.14 -4.16 -11.98
C ALA A 163 -1.27 -3.64 -11.10
N GLY A 164 -1.57 -2.33 -11.09
CA GLY A 164 -2.67 -1.75 -10.33
C GLY A 164 -4.04 -2.30 -10.75
N PRO A 165 -4.47 -2.09 -12.01
CA PRO A 165 -5.72 -2.67 -12.51
C PRO A 165 -5.75 -4.20 -12.45
N ALA A 166 -4.65 -4.86 -12.79
CA ALA A 166 -4.57 -6.33 -12.76
C ALA A 166 -4.73 -6.88 -11.33
N GLY A 167 -4.07 -6.28 -10.35
CA GLY A 167 -4.21 -6.62 -8.94
C GLY A 167 -5.59 -6.30 -8.40
N GLY A 168 -6.19 -5.18 -8.83
CA GLY A 168 -7.56 -4.82 -8.46
C GLY A 168 -8.59 -5.84 -8.96
N PHE A 169 -8.45 -6.27 -10.21
CA PHE A 169 -9.26 -7.34 -10.79
C PHE A 169 -9.05 -8.66 -10.03
N LEU A 170 -7.80 -9.08 -9.82
CA LEU A 170 -7.49 -10.31 -9.10
C LEU A 170 -8.05 -10.30 -7.68
N GLY A 171 -7.87 -9.21 -6.94
CA GLY A 171 -8.36 -9.06 -5.57
C GLY A 171 -9.88 -9.07 -5.50
N ALA A 172 -10.57 -8.35 -6.40
CA ALA A 172 -12.03 -8.37 -6.47
C ALA A 172 -12.58 -9.75 -6.84
N TRP A 173 -11.94 -10.44 -7.79
CA TRP A 173 -12.29 -11.80 -8.17
C TRP A 173 -12.10 -12.80 -7.02
N LEU A 174 -10.98 -12.71 -6.30
CA LEU A 174 -10.73 -13.52 -5.10
C LEU A 174 -11.76 -13.24 -4.00
N ALA A 175 -12.05 -11.96 -3.73
CA ALA A 175 -13.07 -11.57 -2.76
C ALA A 175 -14.44 -12.16 -3.11
N GLN A 176 -14.87 -12.03 -4.37
CA GLN A 176 -16.17 -12.55 -4.81
C GLN A 176 -16.23 -14.09 -4.76
N SER A 177 -15.16 -14.76 -5.19
CA SER A 177 -15.11 -16.22 -5.26
C SER A 177 -15.01 -16.87 -3.87
N LEU A 178 -14.32 -16.22 -2.93
CA LEU A 178 -14.06 -16.77 -1.60
C LEU A 178 -15.00 -16.25 -0.51
N ALA A 179 -15.75 -15.15 -0.75
CA ALA A 179 -16.66 -14.59 0.24
C ALA A 179 -17.74 -15.58 0.72
N ARG A 180 -18.30 -16.39 -0.19
CA ARG A 180 -19.31 -17.41 0.15
C ARG A 180 -18.72 -18.63 0.86
N PRO A 181 -17.67 -19.29 0.33
CA PRO A 181 -17.16 -20.52 0.95
C PRO A 181 -16.34 -20.28 2.23
N VAL A 182 -15.65 -19.14 2.35
CA VAL A 182 -14.70 -18.89 3.44
C VAL A 182 -15.26 -17.90 4.48
N GLY A 183 -16.18 -17.02 4.06
CA GLY A 183 -16.81 -16.05 4.95
C GLY A 183 -15.97 -14.76 5.16
N PRO A 184 -16.58 -13.69 5.70
CA PRO A 184 -15.96 -12.36 5.74
C PRO A 184 -14.71 -12.26 6.63
N VAL A 185 -14.67 -12.99 7.74
CA VAL A 185 -13.54 -12.98 8.68
C VAL A 185 -12.31 -13.61 8.03
N ASP A 186 -12.46 -14.79 7.46
CA ASP A 186 -11.34 -15.55 6.88
C ASP A 186 -10.84 -14.97 5.55
N LEU A 187 -11.59 -14.08 4.89
CA LEU A 187 -11.06 -13.26 3.79
C LEU A 187 -9.87 -12.38 4.23
N VAL A 188 -9.82 -11.97 5.49
CA VAL A 188 -8.66 -11.24 6.04
C VAL A 188 -7.42 -12.16 6.06
N LEU A 189 -7.60 -13.46 6.28
CA LEU A 189 -6.52 -14.45 6.23
C LEU A 189 -6.04 -14.69 4.78
N VAL A 190 -6.95 -14.67 3.80
CA VAL A 190 -6.59 -14.70 2.37
C VAL A 190 -5.71 -13.50 2.03
N ALA A 191 -6.08 -12.30 2.49
CA ALA A 191 -5.26 -11.11 2.32
C ALA A 191 -3.90 -11.22 3.02
N ALA A 192 -3.84 -11.78 4.23
CA ALA A 192 -2.59 -12.08 4.92
C ALA A 192 -1.70 -13.04 4.10
N GLY A 193 -2.28 -14.07 3.48
CA GLY A 193 -1.57 -14.98 2.59
C GLY A 193 -0.97 -14.27 1.36
N LEU A 194 -1.75 -13.41 0.71
CA LEU A 194 -1.26 -12.58 -0.39
C LEU A 194 -0.12 -11.65 0.06
N TYR A 195 -0.24 -11.08 1.25
CA TYR A 195 0.79 -10.18 1.80
C TYR A 195 2.04 -10.94 2.28
N ALA A 196 1.92 -12.20 2.70
CA ALA A 196 3.06 -13.06 2.96
C ALA A 196 3.84 -13.39 1.67
N LEU A 197 3.13 -13.53 0.54
CA LEU A 197 3.76 -13.63 -0.78
C LEU A 197 4.48 -12.33 -1.14
N VAL A 198 3.90 -11.15 -0.83
CA VAL A 198 4.59 -9.86 -0.98
C VAL A 198 5.92 -9.84 -0.23
N LEU A 199 5.92 -10.24 1.04
CA LEU A 199 7.15 -10.31 1.84
C LEU A 199 8.17 -11.27 1.21
N SER A 200 7.72 -12.42 0.72
CA SER A 200 8.59 -13.41 0.06
C SER A 200 9.20 -12.86 -1.23
N VAL A 201 8.41 -12.15 -2.03
CA VAL A 201 8.87 -11.47 -3.26
C VAL A 201 9.86 -10.36 -2.94
N TYR A 202 9.64 -9.59 -1.86
CA TYR A 202 10.59 -8.59 -1.39
C TYR A 202 11.94 -9.22 -1.00
N LEU A 203 11.93 -10.28 -0.20
CA LEU A 203 13.17 -10.97 0.19
C LEU A 203 13.92 -11.55 -1.01
N LEU A 204 13.20 -12.03 -2.03
CA LEU A 204 13.80 -12.47 -3.29
C LEU A 204 14.38 -11.29 -4.08
N LEU A 205 13.65 -10.17 -4.15
CA LEU A 205 14.13 -8.95 -4.79
C LEU A 205 15.41 -8.45 -4.14
N GLU A 206 15.48 -8.46 -2.81
CA GLU A 206 16.66 -8.08 -2.05
C GLU A 206 17.86 -8.96 -2.43
N LYS A 207 17.72 -10.29 -2.40
CA LYS A 207 18.77 -11.22 -2.84
C LYS A 207 19.24 -11.00 -4.29
N VAL A 208 18.33 -10.65 -5.19
CA VAL A 208 18.64 -10.37 -6.61
C VAL A 208 19.32 -9.01 -6.80
N THR A 209 19.13 -8.08 -5.85
CA THR A 209 19.65 -6.71 -5.89
C THR A 209 20.78 -6.44 -4.88
N GLU A 210 21.12 -7.43 -4.05
CA GLU A 210 22.34 -7.49 -3.23
C GLU A 210 23.56 -7.34 -4.16
N GLY A 211 24.22 -6.18 -4.10
CA GLY A 211 25.31 -5.79 -5.00
C GLY A 211 25.00 -4.63 -5.97
N ARG A 212 23.72 -4.23 -6.12
CA ARG A 212 23.32 -3.01 -6.87
C ARG A 212 23.04 -1.80 -5.97
N SER A 213 22.78 -2.04 -4.70
CA SER A 213 22.33 -1.03 -3.72
C SER A 213 23.49 -0.20 -3.15
N ALA A 214 24.16 0.58 -4.00
CA ALA A 214 25.01 1.71 -3.59
C ALA A 214 24.47 3.05 -4.14
N VAL A 215 23.20 3.10 -4.55
CA VAL A 215 22.56 4.32 -5.02
C VAL A 215 21.79 4.97 -3.87
N ARG A 216 22.17 6.22 -3.56
CA ARG A 216 21.59 7.06 -2.50
C ARG A 216 20.06 7.14 -2.64
N PRO A 217 19.32 7.19 -1.51
CA PRO A 217 17.87 7.34 -1.55
C PRO A 217 17.48 8.60 -2.33
N ALA A 218 16.70 8.43 -3.40
CA ALA A 218 16.24 9.54 -4.24
C ALA A 218 15.06 10.31 -3.61
N PHE A 219 14.42 9.74 -2.58
CA PHE A 219 13.30 10.35 -1.86
C PHE A 219 13.60 10.46 -0.37
N ASP A 220 13.94 11.68 0.04
CA ASP A 220 14.15 12.02 1.44
C ASP A 220 12.79 12.24 2.13
N VAL A 221 12.19 11.16 2.67
CA VAL A 221 10.92 11.19 3.42
C VAL A 221 10.99 12.20 4.58
N GLN A 222 12.19 12.48 5.11
CA GLN A 222 12.39 13.51 6.13
C GLN A 222 11.99 14.91 5.66
N ARG A 223 12.22 15.28 4.39
CA ARG A 223 11.82 16.60 3.87
C ARG A 223 10.31 16.79 3.84
N ALA A 224 9.56 15.71 3.63
CA ALA A 224 8.10 15.75 3.54
C ALA A 224 7.40 15.70 4.91
N ALA A 225 8.02 15.04 5.91
CA ALA A 225 7.44 14.85 7.25
C ALA A 225 7.90 15.88 8.29
N ASP A 226 8.76 16.84 7.92
CA ASP A 226 9.21 17.90 8.82
C ASP A 226 8.09 18.92 9.08
N LEU A 227 7.35 18.70 10.17
CA LEU A 227 6.23 19.56 10.59
C LEU A 227 6.66 21.02 10.81
N ARG A 228 7.96 21.29 11.01
CA ARG A 228 8.49 22.65 11.14
C ARG A 228 8.47 23.42 9.80
N LYS A 229 8.38 22.71 8.68
CA LYS A 229 8.29 23.28 7.33
C LYS A 229 6.86 23.32 6.78
N LEU A 230 5.85 22.91 7.56
CA LEU A 230 4.44 23.07 7.18
C LEU A 230 4.11 24.46 6.62
N PRO A 231 4.50 25.58 7.25
CA PRO A 231 4.23 26.90 6.68
C PRO A 231 4.98 27.18 5.36
N GLU A 232 6.15 26.57 5.13
CA GLU A 232 6.89 26.70 3.87
C GLU A 232 6.27 25.85 2.76
N VAL A 233 5.84 24.62 3.07
CA VAL A 233 5.14 23.72 2.16
C VAL A 233 3.78 24.31 1.77
N LEU A 234 3.02 24.84 2.73
CA LEU A 234 1.75 25.53 2.47
C LEU A 234 1.94 26.77 1.59
N ARG A 235 2.99 27.57 1.83
CA ARG A 235 3.33 28.70 0.94
C ARG A 235 3.77 28.24 -0.46
N ALA A 236 4.51 27.12 -0.56
CA ALA A 236 4.97 26.58 -1.84
C ALA A 236 3.81 25.99 -2.65
N VAL A 237 2.87 25.30 -2.00
CA VAL A 237 1.63 24.79 -2.59
C VAL A 237 0.74 25.96 -3.04
N ALA A 238 0.56 26.98 -2.19
CA ALA A 238 -0.21 28.17 -2.53
C ALA A 238 0.37 28.98 -3.70
N ARG A 239 1.70 28.93 -3.91
CA ARG A 239 2.35 29.54 -5.07
C ARG A 239 2.27 28.72 -6.35
N SER A 240 2.06 27.40 -6.24
CA SER A 240 2.05 26.51 -7.40
C SER A 240 0.62 26.31 -7.91
N ARG A 241 0.30 26.97 -9.03
CA ARG A 241 -0.99 26.79 -9.74
C ARG A 241 -1.30 25.33 -10.05
N VAL A 242 -0.28 24.51 -10.31
CA VAL A 242 -0.41 23.09 -10.65
C VAL A 242 -0.79 22.25 -9.42
N LEU A 243 -0.19 22.52 -8.26
CA LEU A 243 -0.51 21.80 -7.01
C LEU A 243 -1.89 22.20 -6.48
N LEU A 244 -2.26 23.48 -6.59
CA LEU A 244 -3.62 23.95 -6.26
C LEU A 244 -4.69 23.28 -7.13
N PHE A 245 -4.43 23.14 -8.44
CA PHE A 245 -5.35 22.45 -9.33
C PHE A 245 -5.49 20.96 -8.98
N LEU A 246 -4.37 20.30 -8.63
CA LEU A 246 -4.37 18.88 -8.24
C LEU A 246 -5.09 18.66 -6.90
N VAL A 247 -4.91 19.56 -5.93
CA VAL A 247 -5.64 19.53 -4.64
C VAL A 247 -7.13 19.75 -4.86
N MET A 248 -7.54 20.70 -5.71
CA MET A 248 -8.95 21.00 -6.02
C MET A 248 -9.65 19.91 -6.85
N VAL A 249 -8.89 19.06 -7.55
CA VAL A 249 -9.44 17.92 -8.30
C VAL A 249 -9.58 16.68 -7.42
N VAL A 250 -8.79 16.57 -6.35
CA VAL A 250 -8.76 15.41 -5.46
C VAL A 250 -9.65 15.58 -4.22
N PHE A 251 -9.94 16.82 -3.81
CA PHE A 251 -10.85 17.18 -2.72
C PHE A 251 -12.05 17.97 -3.23
#